data_AF-A0AAU2KLU0-F1
#
_entry.id   AF-A0AAU2KLU0-F1
#
_cell.length_a   1.000
_cell.length_b   1.000
_cell.length_c   1.000
_cell.angle_alpha   90.00
_cell.angle_beta   90.00
_cell.angle_gamma   90.00
#
_symmetry.space_group_name_H-M   'P 1'
#
loop_
_entity.id
_entity.type
_entity.pdbx_description
1 polymer ?
#
loop_
_entity_poly.entity_id
_entity_poly.type
_entity_poly.pdbx_seq_one_letter_code
_entity_poly.pdbx_strand_id
1 'polypeptide(L)'
;MGEGGSLETDGQGTLLATVSSLANSNRNPGRTQDQVEQAMKTALGIGKVIGVPGLAGQDITDCHIDCLARFTAPGQVILDKPGSRSTKRPSGPCRAPPTPRAAGWPSPNCPARTAATSAGAARTSCPATPTTTP
;
A
#
# COMPACT_ATOMS: atom_id res chain seq x y z
N MET A 1 7.46 6.00 13.61
CA MET A 1 7.05 7.38 13.30
C MET A 1 6.21 7.34 12.03
N GLY A 2 5.12 8.11 11.98
CA GLY A 2 4.24 8.20 10.82
C GLY A 2 3.85 9.66 10.63
N GLU A 3 3.98 10.16 9.40
CA GLU A 3 3.62 11.52 9.02
C GLU A 3 2.18 11.57 8.54
N GLY A 4 1.47 12.69 8.74
CA GLY A 4 0.06 12.82 8.37
C GLY A 4 -0.21 12.51 6.89
N GLY A 5 0.69 12.93 5.99
CA GLY A 5 0.55 12.66 4.55
C GLY A 5 0.73 11.20 4.13
N SER A 6 1.27 10.34 5.01
CA SER A 6 1.37 8.90 4.79
C SER A 6 0.05 8.14 5.05
N LEU A 7 -0.95 8.81 5.61
CA LEU A 7 -2.18 8.20 6.12
C LEU A 7 -3.40 8.82 5.44
N GLU A 8 -4.28 7.99 4.91
CA GLU A 8 -5.57 8.42 4.37
C GLU A 8 -6.64 7.43 4.84
N THR A 9 -7.65 7.90 5.59
CA THR A 9 -8.70 7.04 6.16
C THR A 9 -10.04 7.30 5.49
N ASP A 10 -10.88 6.28 5.39
CA ASP A 10 -12.25 6.42 4.87
C ASP A 10 -13.28 6.83 5.93
N GLY A 11 -12.85 6.99 7.19
CA GLY A 11 -13.72 7.27 8.33
C GLY A 11 -14.57 6.07 8.80
N GLN A 12 -14.43 4.89 8.18
CA GLN A 12 -15.20 3.67 8.48
C GLN A 12 -14.30 2.47 8.78
N GLY A 13 -13.08 2.72 9.25
CA GLY A 13 -12.17 1.66 9.68
C GLY A 13 -11.27 1.10 8.58
N THR A 14 -11.14 1.79 7.43
CA THR A 14 -10.14 1.50 6.40
C THR A 14 -9.07 2.57 6.36
N LEU A 15 -7.81 2.14 6.37
CA LEU A 15 -6.63 2.97 6.10
C LEU A 15 -6.09 2.64 4.71
N LEU A 16 -5.84 3.66 3.90
CA LEU A 16 -5.04 3.59 2.69
C LEU A 16 -3.69 4.24 2.98
N ALA A 17 -2.60 3.53 2.64
CA ALA A 17 -1.25 4.03 2.82
C ALA A 17 -0.28 3.37 1.84
N THR A 18 0.89 3.99 1.65
CA THR A 18 1.99 3.34 0.95
C THR A 18 2.90 2.59 1.92
N VAL A 19 3.39 1.44 1.49
CA VAL A 19 4.31 0.61 2.27
C VAL A 19 5.66 1.32 2.41
N SER A 20 6.12 1.99 1.35
CA SER A 20 7.39 2.72 1.37
C SER A 20 7.43 3.90 2.34
N SER A 21 6.31 4.60 2.59
CA SER A 21 6.30 5.74 3.49
C SER A 21 6.03 5.36 4.95
N LEU A 22 5.43 4.19 5.22
CA LEU A 22 5.14 3.73 6.58
C LEU A 22 6.08 2.64 7.09
N ALA A 23 6.39 1.63 6.28
CA ALA A 23 7.08 0.42 6.71
C ALA A 23 8.54 0.34 6.23
N ASN A 24 9.11 1.44 5.76
CA ASN A 24 10.53 1.51 5.43
C ASN A 24 11.40 1.62 6.70
N SER A 25 12.58 1.00 6.65
CA SER A 25 13.60 0.99 7.70
C SER A 25 14.04 2.40 8.15
N ASN A 26 14.00 3.39 7.26
CA ASN A 26 14.30 4.78 7.58
C ASN A 26 13.19 5.51 8.38
N ARG A 27 11.99 4.91 8.52
CA ARG A 27 10.86 5.46 9.30
C ARG A 27 10.63 4.72 10.60
N ASN A 28 10.69 3.39 10.54
CA ASN A 28 10.44 2.51 11.67
C ASN A 28 11.56 1.45 11.79
N PRO A 29 12.80 1.86 12.15
CA PRO A 29 13.92 0.93 12.26
C PRO A 29 13.65 -0.15 13.29
N GLY A 30 13.97 -1.40 12.94
CA GLY A 30 13.77 -2.57 13.80
C GLY A 30 12.31 -3.05 13.91
N ARG A 31 11.36 -2.46 13.18
CA ARG A 31 9.98 -2.95 13.14
C ARG A 31 9.70 -3.69 11.83
N THR A 32 8.95 -4.78 11.94
CA THR A 32 8.41 -5.47 10.78
C THR A 32 7.20 -4.71 10.23
N GLN A 33 6.88 -4.97 8.97
CA GLN A 33 5.68 -4.45 8.33
C GLN A 33 4.42 -4.78 9.17
N ASP A 34 4.22 -6.03 9.59
CA ASP A 34 3.07 -6.44 10.42
C ASP A 34 2.99 -5.68 11.75
N GLN A 35 4.14 -5.39 12.38
CA GLN A 35 4.18 -4.59 13.61
C GLN A 35 3.76 -3.13 13.36
N VAL A 36 4.15 -2.56 12.22
CA VAL A 36 3.70 -1.21 11.82
C VAL A 36 2.21 -1.22 11.51
N GLU A 37 1.71 -2.21 10.77
CA GLU A 37 0.29 -2.35 10.47
C GLU A 37 -0.54 -2.42 11.76
N GLN A 38 -0.13 -3.27 12.70
CA GLN A 38 -0.83 -3.45 13.96
C GLN A 38 -0.81 -2.17 14.81
N ALA A 39 0.32 -1.45 14.84
CA ALA A 39 0.40 -0.17 15.51
C ALA A 39 -0.56 0.86 14.91
N MET A 40 -0.71 0.90 13.58
CA MET A 40 -1.67 1.79 12.91
C MET A 40 -3.12 1.39 13.21
N LYS A 41 -3.43 0.09 13.18
CA LYS A 41 -4.77 -0.41 13.56
C LYS A 41 -5.17 0.01 14.97
N THR A 42 -4.27 -0.19 15.94
CA THR A 42 -4.51 0.20 17.33
C THR A 42 -4.62 1.71 17.50
N ALA A 43 -3.71 2.49 16.92
CA ALA A 43 -3.68 3.94 17.11
C ALA A 43 -4.85 4.68 16.45
N LEU A 44 -5.32 4.18 15.30
CA LEU A 44 -6.34 4.86 14.48
C LEU A 44 -7.73 4.22 14.56
N GLY A 45 -7.89 3.11 15.29
CA GLY A 45 -9.17 2.38 15.34
C GLY A 45 -9.55 1.72 14.01
N ILE A 46 -8.54 1.29 13.25
CA ILE A 46 -8.70 0.76 11.89
C ILE A 46 -8.81 -0.77 11.92
N GLY A 47 -9.75 -1.33 11.17
CA GLY A 47 -9.89 -2.78 10.99
C GLY A 47 -9.17 -3.31 9.75
N LYS A 48 -8.99 -2.46 8.73
CA LYS A 48 -8.44 -2.84 7.43
C LYS A 48 -7.39 -1.86 6.94
N VAL A 49 -6.27 -2.37 6.47
CA VAL A 49 -5.24 -1.54 5.81
C VAL A 49 -5.08 -2.00 4.35
N ILE A 50 -5.15 -1.04 3.43
CA ILE A 50 -4.88 -1.21 2.00
C ILE A 50 -3.47 -0.65 1.73
N GLY A 51 -2.57 -1.51 1.29
CA GLY A 51 -1.16 -1.19 1.10
C GLY A 51 -0.83 -1.01 -0.36
N VAL A 52 -0.33 0.17 -0.72
CA VAL A 52 0.24 0.44 -2.05
C VAL A 52 1.77 0.37 -1.94
N PRO A 53 2.51 -0.29 -2.86
CA PRO A 53 3.97 -0.45 -2.68
C PRO A 53 4.75 0.86 -2.49
N GLY A 54 4.40 1.92 -3.23
CA GLY A 54 5.07 3.22 -3.20
C GLY A 54 6.48 3.23 -3.83
N LEU A 55 7.30 4.24 -3.52
CA LEU A 55 8.64 4.45 -4.10
C LEU A 55 9.64 4.91 -3.01
N ALA A 56 10.35 3.96 -2.40
CA ALA A 56 11.40 4.26 -1.43
C ALA A 56 12.62 4.91 -2.09
N GLY A 57 13.15 5.98 -1.49
CA GLY A 57 14.36 6.69 -1.89
C GLY A 57 14.24 7.51 -3.19
N GLN A 58 13.05 7.57 -3.81
CA GLN A 58 12.83 8.29 -5.07
C GLN A 58 11.95 9.53 -4.93
N ASP A 59 11.31 9.67 -3.78
CA ASP A 59 10.49 10.82 -3.40
C ASP A 59 10.93 11.24 -1.99
N ILE A 60 10.91 12.55 -1.70
CA ILE A 60 11.37 13.09 -0.40
C ILE A 60 10.60 12.50 0.78
N THR A 61 9.35 12.09 0.56
CA THR A 61 8.48 11.48 1.58
C THR A 61 8.44 9.96 1.50
N ASP A 62 9.28 9.34 0.68
CA ASP A 62 9.18 7.93 0.30
C ASP A 62 7.76 7.58 -0.17
N CYS A 63 7.12 8.48 -0.92
CA CYS A 63 5.81 8.31 -1.53
C CYS A 63 4.64 8.40 -0.54
N HIS A 64 4.35 9.57 0.01
CA HIS A 64 3.10 9.79 0.73
C HIS A 64 1.86 9.45 -0.12
N ILE A 65 0.82 8.97 0.55
CA ILE A 65 -0.43 8.57 -0.11
C ILE A 65 -1.27 9.80 -0.52
N ASP A 66 -1.14 10.92 0.19
CA ASP A 66 -1.89 12.15 -0.02
C ASP A 66 -1.71 12.77 -1.43
N CYS A 67 -0.54 12.55 -2.04
CA CYS A 67 -0.22 12.99 -3.40
C CYS A 67 -0.71 11.98 -4.46
N LEU A 68 -1.08 10.77 -4.05
CA LEU A 68 -1.35 9.64 -4.92
C LEU A 68 -2.84 9.31 -5.00
N ALA A 69 -3.51 9.17 -3.85
CA ALA A 69 -4.90 8.74 -3.77
C ALA A 69 -5.57 9.27 -2.50
N ARG A 70 -6.83 9.67 -2.63
CA ARG A 70 -7.65 10.15 -1.50
C ARG A 70 -9.04 9.54 -1.52
N PHE A 71 -9.60 9.25 -0.35
CA PHE A 71 -11.00 8.81 -0.27
C PHE A 71 -11.92 10.00 -0.57
N THR A 72 -12.88 9.78 -1.46
CA THR A 72 -13.99 10.72 -1.67
C THR A 72 -15.25 10.27 -0.92
N ALA A 73 -15.32 8.96 -0.63
CA ALA A 73 -16.33 8.31 0.19
C ALA A 73 -15.79 6.91 0.60
N PRO A 74 -16.40 6.23 1.58
CA PRO A 74 -16.08 4.84 1.89
C PRO A 74 -16.11 3.96 0.63
N GLY A 75 -14.99 3.27 0.36
CA GLY A 75 -14.83 2.41 -0.81
C GLY A 75 -14.59 3.13 -2.15
N GLN A 76 -14.49 4.46 -2.17
CA GLN A 76 -14.27 5.26 -3.39
C GLN A 76 -13.05 6.17 -3.23
N VAL A 77 -12.12 6.11 -4.19
CA VAL A 77 -10.91 6.93 -4.18
C VAL A 77 -10.78 7.74 -5.48
N ILE A 78 -10.30 8.97 -5.35
CA ILE A 78 -9.69 9.70 -6.46
C ILE A 78 -8.22 9.34 -6.53
N LEU A 79 -7.68 9.20 -7.75
CA LEU A 79 -6.33 8.70 -8.02
C LEU A 79 -5.59 9.64 -8.97
N ASP A 80 -4.37 10.05 -8.62
CA ASP A 80 -3.48 10.74 -9.56
C ASP A 80 -2.97 9.75 -10.62
N LYS A 81 -3.57 9.84 -11.80
CA LYS A 81 -3.23 9.01 -12.97
C LYS A 81 -2.53 9.87 -14.01
N PRO A 82 -1.32 9.48 -14.49
CA PRO A 82 -0.67 10.19 -15.57
C PRO A 82 -1.51 10.15 -16.85
N GLY A 83 -1.54 11.28 -17.57
CA GLY A 83 -2.19 11.37 -18.88
C GLY A 83 -1.53 10.44 -19.91
N SER A 84 -2.32 9.97 -20.88
CA SER A 84 -1.93 8.96 -21.88
C SER A 84 -0.75 9.33 -22.81
N ARG A 85 -0.25 10.57 -22.74
CA ARG A 85 0.84 11.08 -23.59
C ARG A 85 2.24 10.94 -22.98
N SER A 86 2.37 10.36 -21.79
CA SER A 86 3.66 10.20 -21.09
C SER A 86 4.31 8.85 -21.39
N THR A 87 5.23 8.78 -22.36
CA THR A 87 6.01 7.55 -22.67
C THR A 87 7.26 7.39 -21.81
N LYS A 88 7.68 8.43 -21.09
CA LYS A 88 8.76 8.34 -20.09
C LYS A 88 8.14 8.11 -18.72
N ARG A 89 8.70 7.18 -17.93
CA ARG A 89 8.46 7.17 -16.47
C ARG A 89 9.09 8.47 -15.95
N PRO A 90 8.32 9.49 -15.55
CA PRO A 90 8.92 10.75 -15.16
C PRO A 90 9.71 10.53 -13.88
N SER A 91 10.92 11.08 -13.79
CA SER A 91 11.55 11.36 -12.51
C SER A 91 10.71 12.44 -11.82
N GLY A 92 9.78 12.05 -10.97
CA GLY A 92 8.79 12.94 -10.36
C GLY A 92 8.02 12.25 -9.24
N PRO A 93 7.10 12.97 -8.56
CA PRO A 93 6.41 12.46 -7.38
C PRO A 93 5.66 11.17 -7.70
N CYS A 94 5.37 10.42 -6.64
CA CYS A 94 4.76 9.12 -6.73
C CYS A 94 3.44 9.12 -7.51
N ARG A 95 3.35 8.33 -8.59
CA ARG A 95 2.15 8.20 -9.43
C ARG A 95 1.55 6.81 -9.37
N ALA A 96 0.25 6.73 -9.60
CA ALA A 96 -0.46 5.48 -9.48
C ALA A 96 -0.07 4.47 -10.57
N PRO A 97 0.10 3.18 -10.21
CA PRO A 97 0.08 2.14 -11.22
C PRO A 97 -1.25 2.16 -11.97
N PRO A 98 -1.31 1.64 -13.21
CA PRO A 98 -2.49 1.75 -14.09
C PRO A 98 -3.81 1.20 -13.52
N THR A 99 -3.74 0.44 -12.41
CA THR A 99 -4.86 0.04 -11.56
C THR A 99 -4.39 -0.16 -10.12
N PRO A 100 -4.88 0.60 -9.12
CA PRO A 100 -4.70 0.26 -7.72
C PRO A 100 -5.57 -0.96 -7.42
N ARG A 101 -4.98 -2.17 -7.42
CA ARG A 101 -5.69 -3.34 -6.90
C ARG A 101 -5.71 -3.23 -5.38
N ALA A 102 -6.90 -3.23 -4.80
CA ALA A 102 -7.12 -3.37 -3.36
C ALA A 102 -6.72 -4.79 -2.91
N ALA A 103 -5.43 -5.11 -2.97
CA ALA A 103 -4.87 -6.21 -2.21
C ALA A 103 -4.58 -5.67 -0.80
N GLY A 104 -4.80 -6.49 0.23
CA GLY A 104 -4.27 -6.20 1.56
C GLY A 104 -2.75 -6.00 1.51
N TRP A 105 -2.15 -5.56 2.61
CA TRP A 105 -0.70 -5.40 2.71
C TRP A 105 0.02 -6.64 2.16
N PRO A 106 0.91 -6.49 1.14
CA PRO A 106 1.61 -7.63 0.59
C PRO A 106 2.49 -8.21 1.70
N SER A 107 2.29 -9.49 2.01
CA SER A 107 3.11 -10.18 3.01
C SER A 107 4.57 -10.21 2.52
N PRO A 108 5.56 -9.93 3.39
CA PRO A 108 6.98 -9.98 3.01
C PRO A 108 7.43 -11.35 2.50
N ASN A 109 6.67 -12.43 2.76
CA ASN A 109 6.94 -13.79 2.32
C ASN A 109 6.13 -14.22 1.08
N CYS A 110 5.36 -13.32 0.47
CA CYS A 110 4.58 -13.62 -0.73
C CYS A 110 5.22 -12.94 -1.93
N PRO A 111 6.02 -13.66 -2.76
CA PRO A 111 6.58 -13.06 -3.97
C PRO A 111 5.41 -12.67 -4.88
N ALA A 112 5.22 -11.37 -5.08
CA ALA A 112 4.22 -10.84 -5.99
C ALA A 112 4.47 -11.43 -7.39
N ARG A 113 3.69 -12.46 -7.74
CA ARG A 113 3.76 -13.05 -9.07
C ARG A 113 3.06 -12.07 -10.01
N THR A 114 3.84 -11.47 -10.90
CA THR A 114 3.32 -10.74 -12.06
C THR A 114 2.46 -11.70 -12.86
N ALA A 115 1.15 -11.49 -12.86
CA ALA A 115 0.25 -12.17 -13.77
C ALA A 115 -0.75 -11.15 -14.32
N ALA A 116 -0.41 -10.64 -15.51
CA ALA A 116 -1.42 -10.13 -16.42
C ALA A 116 -2.11 -11.35 -17.04
N THR A 117 -3.40 -11.50 -16.84
CA THR A 117 -4.27 -12.19 -17.80
C THR A 117 -5.68 -11.60 -17.76
N SER A 118 -6.20 -11.42 -18.96
CA SER A 118 -7.55 -11.02 -19.30
C SER A 118 -8.57 -12.03 -18.78
N ALA A 119 -9.64 -11.50 -18.16
CA ALA A 119 -10.88 -12.20 -17.79
C ALA A 119 -10.78 -13.27 -16.68
N GLY A 120 -11.69 -13.18 -15.70
CA GLY A 120 -11.98 -14.24 -14.73
C GLY A 120 -11.37 -14.01 -13.34
N ALA A 121 -12.22 -14.14 -12.32
CA ALA A 121 -11.88 -13.93 -10.92
C ALA A 121 -10.65 -14.75 -10.47
N ALA A 122 -9.63 -14.07 -9.95
CA ALA A 122 -8.46 -14.71 -9.35
C ALA A 122 -8.70 -14.89 -7.84
N ARG A 123 -8.82 -16.14 -7.39
CA ARG A 123 -8.69 -16.50 -5.98
C ARG A 123 -7.20 -16.48 -5.63
N THR A 124 -6.83 -15.73 -4.60
CA THR A 124 -5.49 -15.78 -4.00
C THR A 124 -5.46 -16.96 -3.03
N SER A 125 -4.78 -18.05 -3.39
CA SER A 125 -4.43 -19.10 -2.43
C SER A 125 -2.96 -18.93 -2.03
N CYS A 126 -2.72 -18.53 -0.78
CA CYS A 126 -1.41 -18.74 -0.16
C CYS A 126 -1.23 -20.24 0.10
N PRO A 127 -0.07 -20.85 -0.17
CA PRO A 127 0.21 -22.17 0.38
C PRO A 127 0.25 -22.06 1.90
N ALA A 128 -0.56 -22.87 2.59
CA ALA A 128 -0.53 -22.98 4.03
C ALA A 128 0.88 -23.41 4.46
N THR A 129 1.51 -22.65 5.36
CA THR A 129 2.74 -23.06 6.03
C THR A 129 2.47 -24.37 6.80
N PRO A 130 3.36 -25.37 6.73
CA PRO A 130 3.23 -26.55 7.58
C PRO A 130 3.45 -26.13 9.04
N THR A 131 2.46 -26.39 9.88
CA THR A 131 2.57 -26.28 11.34
C THR A 131 3.60 -27.30 11.81
N THR A 132 4.80 -26.87 12.18
CA THR A 132 5.70 -27.68 13.00
C THR A 132 5.54 -27.21 14.44
N THR A 133 4.73 -27.96 15.20
CA THR A 133 4.76 -27.93 16.67
C THR A 133 5.72 -29.04 17.12
N PRO A 134 6.51 -28.84 18.19
CA PRO A 134 7.44 -29.86 18.72
C PRO A 134 6.75 -31.17 19.12
#